data_AF-A0A524CWS6-F1
#
_entry.id   AF-A0A524CWS6-F1
#
_cell.length_a   1.000
_cell.length_b   1.000
_cell.length_c   1.000
_cell.angle_alpha   90.00
_cell.angle_beta   90.00
_cell.angle_gamma   90.00
#
_symmetry.space_group_name_H-M   'P 1'
#
loop_
_entity.id
_entity.type
_entity.pdbx_description
1 polymer ?
#
loop_
_entity_poly.entity_id
_entity_poly.type
_entity_poly.pdbx_seq_one_letter_code
_entity_poly.pdbx_strand_id
1 'polypeptide(L)'
;AGHGGHLVNVSSAAGLFGFPIHSPYSAAKAGLVGISEVLRFDLERYNIGVTLVCPGAVETPLKNTVEIIGLDKSSPAAMDLQAEFSERAIPPEKVAKQIIHAIKKNKFLVLTSSDMKALYWLKRKFAPLYRFIMRKLNKLVDKVKG
;
A
#
# COMPACT_ATOMS: atom_id res chain seq x y z
N ALA A 1 -16.88 -7.25 28.24
CA ALA A 1 -16.32 -6.40 27.15
C ALA A 1 -16.31 -4.96 27.65
N GLY A 2 -15.21 -4.20 27.48
CA GLY A 2 -15.13 -2.83 28.04
C GLY A 2 -13.75 -2.26 28.42
N HIS A 3 -12.64 -2.81 27.89
CA HIS A 3 -11.28 -2.40 28.30
C HIS A 3 -10.55 -1.58 27.21
N GLY A 4 -11.26 -1.06 26.22
CA GLY A 4 -10.66 -0.51 24.99
C GLY A 4 -10.12 -1.61 24.06
N GLY A 5 -9.32 -1.23 23.06
CA GLY A 5 -8.73 -2.16 22.11
C GLY A 5 -7.99 -1.48 20.96
N HIS A 6 -7.60 -2.26 19.96
CA HIS A 6 -6.95 -1.72 18.77
C HIS A 6 -7.33 -2.51 17.51
N LEU A 7 -7.89 -1.82 16.52
CA LEU A 7 -8.20 -2.37 15.21
C LEU A 7 -7.04 -2.13 14.25
N VAL A 8 -6.61 -3.16 13.53
CA VAL A 8 -5.57 -3.05 12.50
C VAL A 8 -6.13 -3.51 11.15
N ASN A 9 -6.21 -2.58 10.21
CA ASN A 9 -6.60 -2.87 8.83
C ASN A 9 -5.38 -2.93 7.91
N VAL A 10 -5.25 -4.01 7.14
CA VAL A 10 -4.14 -4.20 6.19
C VAL A 10 -4.61 -3.88 4.76
N SER A 11 -4.31 -2.66 4.33
CA SER A 11 -4.51 -2.18 2.96
C SER A 11 -3.25 -2.46 2.12
N SER A 12 -2.82 -1.50 1.30
CA SER A 12 -1.64 -1.55 0.43
C SER A 12 -1.24 -0.13 0.03
N ALA A 13 0.00 0.07 -0.39
CA ALA A 13 0.44 1.27 -1.10
C ALA A 13 -0.47 1.57 -2.31
N ALA A 14 -1.00 0.55 -2.98
CA ALA A 14 -1.95 0.69 -4.09
C ALA A 14 -3.32 1.29 -3.69
N GLY A 15 -3.65 1.29 -2.39
CA GLY A 15 -4.83 2.01 -1.87
C GLY A 15 -4.58 3.52 -1.68
N LEU A 16 -3.30 3.94 -1.67
CA LEU A 16 -2.90 5.34 -1.50
C LEU A 16 -2.36 5.95 -2.79
N PHE A 17 -1.91 5.15 -3.73
CA PHE A 17 -1.34 5.61 -5.00
C PHE A 17 -2.03 4.90 -6.16
N GLY A 18 -2.30 5.64 -7.25
CA GLY A 18 -2.90 5.08 -8.46
C GLY A 18 -1.85 4.41 -9.34
N PHE A 19 -1.39 3.22 -8.97
CA PHE A 19 -0.48 2.45 -9.82
C PHE A 19 -1.22 1.90 -11.05
N PRO A 20 -0.65 1.99 -12.26
CA PRO A 20 -1.24 1.42 -13.47
C PRO A 20 -1.50 -0.10 -13.33
N ILE A 21 -2.48 -0.62 -14.08
CA ILE A 21 -2.83 -2.07 -14.19
C ILE A 21 -3.43 -2.71 -12.92
N HIS A 22 -3.59 -1.99 -11.82
CA HIS A 22 -4.17 -2.53 -10.57
C HIS A 22 -5.57 -2.03 -10.24
N SER A 23 -6.37 -1.56 -11.20
CA SER A 23 -7.61 -0.80 -10.91
C SER A 23 -8.58 -1.47 -9.91
N PRO A 24 -8.98 -2.74 -10.04
CA PRO A 24 -9.88 -3.37 -9.06
C PRO A 24 -9.25 -3.53 -7.68
N TYR A 25 -7.98 -3.94 -7.64
CA TYR A 25 -7.22 -4.10 -6.40
C TYR A 25 -7.02 -2.75 -5.69
N SER A 26 -6.62 -1.72 -6.43
CA SER A 26 -6.48 -0.34 -5.96
C SER A 26 -7.80 0.21 -5.42
N ALA A 27 -8.93 -0.05 -6.11
CA ALA A 27 -10.24 0.39 -5.65
C ALA A 27 -10.61 -0.24 -4.30
N ALA A 28 -10.46 -1.56 -4.17
CA ALA A 28 -10.74 -2.26 -2.90
C ALA A 28 -9.83 -1.76 -1.76
N LYS A 29 -8.53 -1.61 -2.03
CA LYS A 29 -7.57 -1.13 -1.04
C LYS A 29 -7.77 0.34 -0.67
N ALA A 30 -8.21 1.19 -1.61
CA ALA A 30 -8.59 2.57 -1.34
C ALA A 30 -9.90 2.66 -0.54
N GLY A 31 -10.88 1.80 -0.82
CA GLY A 31 -12.10 1.70 0.00
C GLY A 31 -11.79 1.37 1.46
N LEU A 32 -10.85 0.45 1.71
CA LEU A 32 -10.39 0.12 3.05
C LEU A 32 -9.68 1.30 3.75
N VAL A 33 -9.00 2.19 3.00
CA VAL A 33 -8.43 3.44 3.54
C VAL A 33 -9.57 4.31 4.08
N GLY A 34 -10.59 4.57 3.25
CA GLY A 34 -11.73 5.42 3.64
C GLY A 34 -12.48 4.86 4.86
N ILE A 35 -12.78 3.55 4.87
CA ILE A 35 -13.42 2.89 6.03
C ILE A 35 -12.56 3.06 7.29
N SER A 36 -11.24 2.91 7.18
CA SER A 36 -10.34 3.03 8.33
C SER A 36 -10.27 4.45 8.88
N GLU A 37 -10.35 5.47 8.01
CA GLU A 37 -10.42 6.88 8.43
C GLU A 37 -11.68 7.15 9.24
N VAL A 38 -12.84 6.66 8.79
CA VAL A 38 -14.11 6.77 9.53
C VAL A 38 -14.00 6.06 10.88
N LEU A 39 -13.56 4.80 10.89
CA LEU A 39 -13.45 4.01 12.11
C LEU A 39 -12.49 4.63 13.14
N ARG A 40 -11.45 5.37 12.71
CA ARG A 40 -10.52 6.03 13.63
C ARG A 40 -11.22 7.03 14.55
N PHE A 41 -12.27 7.69 14.07
CA PHE A 41 -13.06 8.65 14.84
C PHE A 41 -14.25 7.98 15.53
N ASP A 42 -14.96 7.08 14.83
CA ASP A 42 -16.12 6.40 15.39
C ASP A 42 -15.79 5.52 16.59
N LEU A 43 -14.61 4.91 16.59
CA LEU A 43 -14.17 4.00 17.63
C LEU A 43 -13.46 4.70 18.80
N GLU A 44 -13.12 5.98 18.66
CA GLU A 44 -12.39 6.75 19.68
C GLU A 44 -13.18 6.85 20.99
N ARG A 45 -14.50 7.05 20.92
CA ARG A 45 -15.40 7.08 22.08
C ARG A 45 -15.43 5.78 22.90
N TYR A 46 -14.99 4.67 22.31
CA TYR A 46 -14.91 3.36 22.96
C TYR A 46 -13.48 3.03 23.42
N ASN A 47 -12.55 3.99 23.37
CA ASN A 47 -11.13 3.80 23.65
C ASN A 47 -10.51 2.69 22.77
N ILE A 48 -10.91 2.65 21.49
CA ILE A 48 -10.39 1.71 20.49
C ILE A 48 -9.57 2.49 19.46
N GLY A 49 -8.27 2.23 19.43
CA GLY A 49 -7.35 2.78 18.42
C GLY A 49 -7.53 2.11 17.06
N VAL A 50 -7.16 2.81 15.98
CA VAL A 50 -7.20 2.27 14.63
C VAL A 50 -5.86 2.52 13.94
N THR A 51 -5.26 1.45 13.41
CA THR A 51 -4.07 1.52 12.55
C THR A 51 -4.37 0.93 11.18
N LEU A 52 -4.16 1.73 10.16
CA LEU A 52 -4.13 1.35 8.76
C LEU A 52 -2.70 1.06 8.32
N VAL A 53 -2.47 -0.15 7.84
CA VAL A 53 -1.18 -0.61 7.32
C VAL A 53 -1.25 -0.63 5.79
N CYS A 54 -0.38 0.13 5.15
CA CYS A 54 -0.28 0.24 3.69
C CYS A 54 1.11 -0.25 3.24
N PRO A 55 1.31 -1.57 3.14
CA PRO A 55 2.57 -2.13 2.68
C PRO A 55 2.83 -1.86 1.19
N GLY A 56 4.09 -1.64 0.85
CA GLY A 56 4.61 -1.76 -0.51
C GLY A 56 4.85 -3.23 -0.88
N ALA A 57 6.00 -3.53 -1.48
CA ALA A 57 6.40 -4.90 -1.71
C ALA A 57 6.81 -5.59 -0.39
N VAL A 58 6.31 -6.80 -0.15
CA VAL A 58 6.62 -7.62 1.03
C VAL A 58 6.96 -9.02 0.55
N GLU A 59 8.01 -9.61 1.09
CA GLU A 59 8.48 -10.93 0.71
C GLU A 59 7.55 -12.01 1.28
N THR A 60 6.49 -12.30 0.53
CA THR A 60 5.49 -13.31 0.89
C THR A 60 5.18 -14.18 -0.32
N PRO A 61 4.64 -15.40 -0.11
CA PRO A 61 4.15 -16.24 -1.21
C PRO A 61 3.08 -15.57 -2.08
N LEU A 62 2.45 -14.50 -1.58
CA LEU A 62 1.44 -13.72 -2.30
C LEU A 62 1.92 -13.28 -3.69
N LYS A 63 3.22 -12.97 -3.84
CA LYS A 63 3.83 -12.55 -5.11
C LYS A 63 3.57 -13.56 -6.25
N ASN A 64 3.52 -14.85 -5.92
CA ASN A 64 3.31 -15.93 -6.90
C ASN A 64 1.82 -16.09 -7.28
N THR A 65 0.92 -15.52 -6.49
CA THR A 65 -0.54 -15.70 -6.65
C THR A 65 -1.24 -14.51 -7.29
N VAL A 66 -0.58 -13.35 -7.42
CA VAL A 66 -1.19 -12.16 -8.02
C VAL A 66 -1.39 -12.39 -9.52
N GLU A 67 -2.64 -12.43 -9.96
CA GLU A 67 -3.00 -12.32 -11.37
C GLU A 67 -3.34 -10.88 -11.69
N ILE A 68 -2.61 -10.31 -12.65
CA ILE A 68 -2.86 -8.96 -13.14
C ILE A 68 -3.65 -9.11 -14.45
N ILE A 69 -4.91 -8.68 -14.42
CA ILE A 69 -5.80 -8.77 -15.59
C ILE A 69 -5.16 -8.02 -16.77
N GLY A 70 -4.95 -8.72 -17.89
CA GLY A 70 -4.37 -8.15 -19.11
C GLY A 70 -2.84 -8.05 -19.11
N LEU A 71 -2.14 -8.78 -18.22
CA LEU A 71 -0.70 -8.97 -18.28
C LEU A 71 -0.40 -10.48 -18.32
N ASP A 72 0.26 -10.94 -19.38
CA ASP A 72 0.75 -12.31 -19.44
C ASP A 72 1.96 -12.46 -18.49
N LYS A 73 1.91 -13.43 -17.56
CA LYS A 73 2.99 -13.67 -16.59
C LYS A 73 4.30 -14.11 -17.25
N SER A 74 4.24 -14.68 -18.46
CA SER A 74 5.43 -15.03 -19.25
C SER A 74 6.02 -13.86 -20.04
N SER A 75 5.35 -12.71 -20.11
CA SER A 75 5.90 -11.54 -20.80
C SER A 75 7.15 -11.00 -20.08
N PRO A 76 8.16 -10.50 -20.81
CA PRO A 76 9.34 -9.85 -20.20
C PRO A 76 8.95 -8.73 -19.23
N ALA A 77 7.90 -8.00 -19.58
CA ALA A 77 7.21 -7.01 -18.75
C ALA A 77 6.84 -7.49 -17.34
N ALA A 78 6.19 -8.65 -17.27
CA ALA A 78 5.73 -9.22 -16.01
C ALA A 78 6.90 -9.74 -15.18
N MET A 79 7.93 -10.30 -15.83
CA MET A 79 9.15 -10.75 -15.18
C MET A 79 9.92 -9.57 -14.56
N ASP A 80 10.07 -8.47 -15.28
CA ASP A 80 10.74 -7.26 -14.78
C ASP A 80 10.00 -6.65 -13.59
N LEU A 81 8.66 -6.56 -13.67
CA LEU A 81 7.83 -6.09 -12.56
C LEU A 81 7.96 -6.99 -11.33
N GLN A 82 8.02 -8.31 -11.54
CA GLN A 82 8.18 -9.29 -10.48
C GLN A 82 9.57 -9.21 -9.83
N ALA A 83 10.61 -8.95 -10.63
CA ALA A 83 11.97 -8.72 -10.16
C ALA A 83 12.06 -7.43 -9.34
N GLU A 84 11.54 -6.32 -9.84
CA GLU A 84 11.50 -5.03 -9.13
C GLU A 84 10.71 -5.12 -7.82
N PHE A 85 9.59 -5.86 -7.82
CA PHE A 85 8.83 -6.15 -6.60
C PHE A 85 9.68 -6.92 -5.59
N SER A 86 10.43 -7.93 -6.06
CA SER A 86 11.26 -8.77 -5.18
C SER A 86 12.45 -7.99 -4.62
N GLU A 87 13.09 -7.13 -5.41
CA GLU A 87 14.20 -6.28 -4.96
C GLU A 87 13.77 -5.29 -3.87
N ARG A 88 12.56 -4.72 -4.01
CA ARG A 88 12.01 -3.78 -3.01
C ARG A 88 11.27 -4.46 -1.87
N ALA A 89 11.16 -5.79 -1.89
CA ALA A 89 10.44 -6.54 -0.90
C ALA A 89 11.14 -6.44 0.46
N ILE A 90 10.37 -6.10 1.49
CA ILE A 90 10.86 -6.13 2.87
C ILE A 90 10.43 -7.43 3.57
N PRO A 91 11.21 -7.91 4.55
CA PRO A 91 10.85 -9.11 5.31
C PRO A 91 9.54 -8.92 6.10
N PRO A 92 8.68 -9.94 6.17
CA PRO A 92 7.42 -9.88 6.90
C PRO A 92 7.61 -9.61 8.40
N GLU A 93 8.70 -10.07 9.01
CA GLU A 93 9.03 -9.82 10.42
C GLU A 93 9.27 -8.32 10.68
N LYS A 94 9.85 -7.62 9.70
CA LYS A 94 10.07 -6.17 9.76
C LYS A 94 8.73 -5.43 9.71
N VAL A 95 7.81 -5.87 8.84
CA VAL A 95 6.45 -5.33 8.76
C VAL A 95 5.71 -5.56 10.08
N ALA A 96 5.76 -6.78 10.63
CA ALA A 96 5.14 -7.11 11.91
C ALA A 96 5.64 -6.20 13.04
N LYS A 97 6.96 -5.98 13.16
CA LYS A 97 7.55 -5.05 14.13
C LYS A 97 7.03 -3.62 13.97
N GLN A 98 6.89 -3.14 12.73
CA GLN A 98 6.34 -1.81 12.46
C GLN A 98 4.87 -1.69 12.86
N ILE A 99 4.07 -2.72 12.62
CA ILE A 99 2.65 -2.78 13.03
C ILE A 99 2.55 -2.73 14.55
N ILE A 100 3.28 -3.58 15.27
CA ILE A 100 3.27 -3.60 16.74
C ILE A 100 3.69 -2.25 17.33
N HIS A 101 4.72 -1.62 16.75
CA HIS A 101 5.15 -0.28 17.18
C HIS A 101 4.07 0.79 16.95
N ALA A 102 3.32 0.70 15.85
CA ALA A 102 2.25 1.64 15.53
C ALA A 102 1.04 1.48 16.46
N ILE A 103 0.67 0.23 16.79
CA ILE A 103 -0.37 -0.08 17.78
C ILE A 103 -0.01 0.58 19.11
N LYS A 104 1.20 0.34 19.63
CA LYS A 104 1.67 0.92 20.91
C LYS A 104 1.65 2.45 20.95
N LYS A 105 1.80 3.11 19.79
CA LYS A 105 1.79 4.58 19.67
C LYS A 105 0.45 5.16 19.21
N ASN A 106 -0.58 4.33 19.06
CA ASN A 106 -1.85 4.70 18.45
C ASN A 106 -1.68 5.46 17.11
N LYS A 107 -0.72 5.01 16.29
CA LYS A 107 -0.41 5.66 15.02
C LYS A 107 -1.37 5.16 13.94
N PHE A 108 -2.09 6.10 13.33
CA PHE A 108 -3.07 5.76 12.29
C PHE A 108 -2.44 5.12 11.05
N LEU A 109 -1.35 5.66 10.49
CA LEU A 109 -0.81 5.19 9.21
C LEU A 109 0.57 4.53 9.34
N VAL A 110 0.67 3.29 8.84
CA VAL A 110 1.93 2.55 8.68
C VAL A 110 2.24 2.36 7.20
N LEU A 111 3.22 3.13 6.72
CA LEU A 111 3.89 2.87 5.44
C LEU A 111 5.19 2.14 5.73
N THR A 112 5.37 0.98 5.11
CA THR A 112 6.42 0.05 5.51
C THR A 112 7.80 0.42 4.97
N SER A 113 7.84 1.10 3.83
CA SER A 113 9.06 1.47 3.10
C SER A 113 9.26 3.00 3.08
N SER A 114 10.51 3.46 3.13
CA SER A 114 10.85 4.89 3.28
C SER A 114 10.58 5.71 2.01
N ASP A 115 10.82 5.11 0.86
CA ASP A 115 10.41 5.61 -0.46
C ASP A 115 8.90 5.87 -0.52
N MET A 116 8.08 4.95 -0.03
CA MET A 116 6.61 5.12 0.02
C MET A 116 6.20 6.24 0.97
N LYS A 117 6.91 6.44 2.09
CA LYS A 117 6.68 7.60 2.98
C LYS A 117 6.99 8.92 2.28
N ALA A 118 8.12 8.99 1.57
CA ALA A 118 8.51 10.17 0.81
C ALA A 118 7.49 10.46 -0.31
N LEU A 119 7.08 9.42 -1.06
CA LEU A 119 6.08 9.56 -2.12
C LEU A 119 4.71 9.99 -1.56
N TYR A 120 4.29 9.45 -0.42
CA TYR A 120 3.06 9.86 0.25
C TYR A 120 3.12 11.33 0.69
N TRP A 121 4.24 11.75 1.27
CA TRP A 121 4.47 13.15 1.65
C TRP A 121 4.43 14.05 0.41
N LEU A 122 5.12 13.67 -0.67
CA LEU A 122 5.13 14.39 -1.93
C LEU A 122 3.73 14.50 -2.55
N LYS A 123 2.97 13.41 -2.55
CA LYS A 123 1.57 13.41 -3.00
C LYS A 123 0.73 14.42 -2.22
N ARG A 124 0.90 14.51 -0.89
CA ARG A 124 0.14 15.45 -0.03
C ARG A 124 0.61 16.90 -0.14
N LYS A 125 1.91 17.14 -0.36
CA LYS A 125 2.51 18.49 -0.28
C LYS A 125 2.82 19.12 -1.64
N PHE A 126 3.02 18.32 -2.68
CA PHE A 126 3.45 18.79 -3.98
C PHE A 126 2.82 17.97 -5.13
N ALA A 127 1.50 18.12 -5.25
CA ALA A 127 0.69 17.39 -6.23
C ALA A 127 1.15 17.52 -7.70
N PRO A 128 1.64 18.68 -8.20
CA PRO A 128 2.10 18.78 -9.59
C PRO A 128 3.26 17.83 -9.90
N LEU A 129 4.25 17.72 -9.01
CA LEU A 129 5.39 16.82 -9.20
C LEU A 129 4.97 15.36 -9.10
N TYR A 130 4.09 15.02 -8.15
CA TYR A 130 3.50 13.68 -8.07
C TYR A 130 2.82 13.29 -9.39
N ARG A 131 1.96 14.16 -9.94
CA ARG A 131 1.29 13.92 -11.24
C ARG A 131 2.30 13.74 -12.37
N PHE A 132 3.36 14.55 -12.41
CA PHE A 132 4.42 14.41 -13.40
C PHE A 132 5.11 13.04 -13.33
N ILE A 133 5.47 12.59 -12.13
CA ILE A 133 6.07 11.27 -11.89
C ILE A 133 5.12 10.16 -12.34
N MET A 134 3.83 10.22 -11.95
CA MET A 134 2.85 9.20 -12.31
C MET A 134 2.60 9.13 -13.83
N ARG A 135 2.61 10.27 -14.53
CA ARG A 135 2.50 10.29 -16.00
C ARG A 135 3.71 9.65 -16.67
N LYS A 136 4.91 9.84 -16.15
CA LYS A 136 6.12 9.16 -16.65
C LYS A 136 6.03 7.65 -16.40
N LEU A 137 5.59 7.24 -15.21
CA LEU A 137 5.40 5.83 -14.88
C LEU A 137 4.41 5.14 -15.83
N ASN A 138 3.26 5.76 -16.11
CA ASN A 138 2.29 5.20 -17.06
C ASN A 138 2.90 4.98 -18.45
N LYS A 139 3.63 5.97 -18.97
CA LYS A 139 4.28 5.86 -20.30
C LYS A 139 5.34 4.75 -20.35
N LEU A 140 6.03 4.47 -19.25
CA LEU A 140 6.98 3.36 -19.17
C LEU A 140 6.25 2.03 -19.23
N VAL A 141 5.16 1.89 -18.49
CA VAL A 141 4.31 0.70 -18.53
C VAL A 141 3.70 0.46 -19.92
N ASP A 142 3.26 1.52 -20.60
CA ASP A 142 2.71 1.43 -21.96
C ASP A 142 3.74 0.92 -22.97
N LYS A 143 5.01 1.34 -22.84
CA LYS A 143 6.13 0.87 -23.69
C LYS A 143 6.50 -0.59 -23.47
N VAL A 144 6.20 -1.11 -22.30
CA VAL A 144 6.49 -2.49 -21.90
C VAL A 144 5.38 -3.45 -22.35
N LYS A 145 4.20 -2.91 -22.71
CA LYS A 145 3.05 -3.67 -23.24
C LYS A 145 2.99 -3.76 -24.77
N GLY A 146 3.66 -2.86 -25.49
CA GLY A 146 3.70 -2.83 -26.95
C GLY A 146 4.99 -3.42 -27.49
#